data_AF-A0A2V7U4H8-F1
#
_entry.id   AF-A0A2V7U4H8-F1
#
_cell.length_a   1.000
_cell.length_b   1.000
_cell.length_c   1.000
_cell.angle_alpha   90.00
_cell.angle_beta   90.00
_cell.angle_gamma   90.00
#
_symmetry.space_group_name_H-M   'P 1'
#
loop_
_entity.id
_entity.type
_entity.pdbx_description
1 polymer ?
#
loop_
_entity_poly.entity_id
_entity_poly.type
_entity_poly.pdbx_seq_one_letter_code
_entity_poly.pdbx_strand_id
1 'polypeptide(L)'
;MPARLAQARYVALAYDLGGTILSESEAVSRPALVSPEDRDALQAVRSQLEKWGRYAITVSPGQAELLIALRTGRRASASAAVRIGGRRDGPAPAGSVAGGGMGAEVSSGGDLMTVYDKAGSGSLVLWRGQRRGGLSGSSPGLFEDFKADVERAAKHP
;
A
#
# COMPACT_ATOMS: atom_id res chain seq x y z
N MET A 1 16.59 -8.02 -0.50
CA MET A 1 15.47 -7.84 0.46
C MET A 1 16.07 -7.80 1.87
N PRO A 2 15.64 -6.88 2.74
CA PRO A 2 16.26 -6.70 4.05
C PRO A 2 15.95 -7.87 5.00
N ALA A 3 16.97 -8.41 5.67
CA ALA A 3 16.87 -9.53 6.62
C ALA A 3 15.86 -9.29 7.75
N ARG A 4 15.58 -8.01 8.05
CA ARG A 4 14.60 -7.60 9.06
C ARG A 4 13.20 -8.17 8.81
N LEU A 5 12.78 -8.33 7.56
CA LEU A 5 11.48 -8.94 7.24
C LEU A 5 11.39 -10.38 7.79
N ALA A 6 12.47 -11.16 7.72
CA ALA A 6 12.48 -12.53 8.23
C ALA A 6 12.62 -12.63 9.76
N GLN A 7 13.11 -11.57 10.42
CA GLN A 7 13.39 -11.57 11.86
C GLN A 7 12.25 -10.99 12.70
N ALA A 8 11.44 -10.09 12.13
CA ALA A 8 10.34 -9.48 12.83
C ALA A 8 9.30 -10.50 13.30
N ARG A 9 8.72 -10.25 14.47
CA ARG A 9 7.68 -11.08 15.09
C ARG A 9 6.35 -10.35 15.15
N TYR A 10 6.37 -9.04 15.37
CA TYR A 10 5.16 -8.22 15.52
C TYR A 10 4.92 -7.30 14.33
N VAL A 11 3.70 -7.33 13.79
CA VAL A 11 3.25 -6.51 12.66
C VAL A 11 2.02 -5.71 13.07
N ALA A 12 1.98 -4.42 12.74
CA ALA A 12 0.75 -3.63 12.76
C ALA A 12 0.26 -3.39 11.32
N LEU A 13 -1.06 -3.28 11.15
CA LEU A 13 -1.66 -2.92 9.87
C LEU A 13 -2.06 -1.44 9.88
N ALA A 14 -2.06 -0.85 8.68
CA ALA A 14 -2.44 0.54 8.48
C ALA A 14 -3.01 0.76 7.08
N TYR A 15 -3.66 1.91 6.91
CA TYR A 15 -4.16 2.40 5.65
C TYR A 15 -3.22 3.48 5.09
N ASP A 16 -2.85 3.38 3.82
CA ASP A 16 -2.12 4.42 3.10
C ASP A 16 -3.14 5.31 2.36
N LEU A 17 -3.21 6.58 2.76
CA LEU A 17 -4.15 7.56 2.21
C LEU A 17 -3.55 8.41 1.08
N GLY A 18 -2.40 8.03 0.51
CA GLY A 18 -1.73 8.81 -0.55
C GLY A 18 -0.74 9.88 -0.08
N GLY A 19 -0.49 9.95 1.22
CA GLY A 19 0.39 10.96 1.83
C GLY A 19 0.37 10.94 3.36
N THR A 20 -0.57 10.20 3.95
CA THR A 20 -0.64 9.93 5.38
C THR A 20 -0.91 8.45 5.58
N ILE A 21 -0.24 7.85 6.57
CA ILE A 21 -0.51 6.49 7.00
C ILE A 21 -1.40 6.57 8.23
N LEU A 22 -2.53 5.88 8.20
CA LEU A 22 -3.52 5.85 9.27
C LEU A 22 -3.52 4.47 9.91
N SER A 23 -3.22 4.39 11.21
CA SER A 23 -3.20 3.12 11.94
C SER A 23 -4.61 2.52 12.05
N GLU A 24 -4.75 1.21 12.27
CA GLU A 24 -6.07 0.58 12.50
C GLU A 24 -6.85 1.24 13.65
N SER A 25 -6.18 1.55 14.76
CA SER A 25 -6.79 2.23 15.91
C SER A 25 -7.31 3.63 15.55
N GLU A 26 -6.55 4.39 14.77
CA GLU A 26 -6.97 5.71 14.30
C GLU A 26 -8.11 5.63 13.26
N ALA A 27 -8.12 4.59 12.43
CA ALA A 27 -9.20 4.31 11.50
C ALA A 27 -10.53 3.99 12.21
N VAL A 28 -10.48 3.33 13.37
CA VAL A 28 -11.66 3.12 14.23
C VAL A 28 -12.20 4.46 14.73
N SER A 29 -11.34 5.38 15.13
CA SER A 29 -11.74 6.73 15.54
C SER A 29 -12.19 7.63 14.38
N ARG A 30 -11.71 7.35 13.15
CA ARG A 30 -11.95 8.18 11.96
C ARG A 30 -12.41 7.33 10.76
N PRO A 31 -13.54 6.61 10.87
CA PRO A 31 -13.95 5.63 9.87
C PRO A 31 -14.22 6.29 8.50
N ALA A 32 -14.67 7.55 8.48
CA ALA A 32 -14.95 8.28 7.24
C ALA A 32 -13.72 8.49 6.34
N LEU A 33 -12.49 8.38 6.87
CA LEU A 33 -11.26 8.52 6.09
C LEU A 33 -10.87 7.23 5.35
N VAL A 34 -11.50 6.11 5.69
CA VAL A 34 -11.17 4.79 5.15
C VAL A 34 -12.34 4.26 4.34
N SER A 35 -12.08 4.02 3.06
CA SER A 35 -13.06 3.46 2.12
C SER A 35 -13.44 2.02 2.49
N PRO A 36 -14.65 1.56 2.16
CA PRO A 36 -15.05 0.18 2.41
C PRO A 36 -14.14 -0.82 1.69
N GLU A 37 -13.66 -0.50 0.48
CA GLU A 37 -12.70 -1.36 -0.23
C GLU A 37 -11.35 -1.48 0.48
N ASP A 38 -10.85 -0.39 1.08
CA ASP A 38 -9.62 -0.41 1.86
C ASP A 38 -9.78 -1.31 3.11
N ARG A 39 -10.95 -1.27 3.75
CA ARG A 39 -11.25 -2.12 4.93
C ARG A 39 -11.31 -3.60 4.54
N ASP A 40 -11.96 -3.93 3.43
CA ASP A 40 -12.03 -5.29 2.92
C ASP A 40 -10.64 -5.83 2.58
N ALA A 41 -9.84 -5.05 1.85
CA ALA A 41 -8.46 -5.36 1.54
C ALA A 41 -7.62 -5.61 2.81
N LEU A 42 -7.77 -4.77 3.83
CA LEU A 42 -7.05 -4.94 5.09
C LEU A 42 -7.49 -6.20 5.84
N GLN A 43 -8.79 -6.51 5.89
CA GLN A 43 -9.26 -7.76 6.49
C GLN A 43 -8.79 -9.00 5.74
N ALA A 44 -8.73 -8.95 4.40
CA ALA A 44 -8.21 -10.04 3.58
C ALA A 44 -6.72 -10.31 3.87
N VAL A 45 -5.90 -9.25 3.89
CA VAL A 45 -4.47 -9.35 4.25
C VAL A 45 -4.30 -9.83 5.69
N ARG A 46 -5.10 -9.31 6.63
CA ARG A 46 -5.10 -9.74 8.04
C ARG A 46 -5.36 -11.24 8.15
N SER A 47 -6.41 -11.73 7.52
CA SER A 47 -6.77 -13.15 7.53
C SER A 47 -5.65 -14.02 6.94
N GLN A 48 -4.96 -13.55 5.91
CA GLN A 48 -3.83 -14.29 5.33
C GLN A 48 -2.58 -14.27 6.22
N LEU A 49 -2.30 -13.15 6.90
CA LEU A 49 -1.25 -13.08 7.92
C LEU A 49 -1.53 -14.03 9.10
N GLU A 50 -2.78 -14.07 9.58
CA GLU A 50 -3.22 -15.00 10.63
C GLU A 50 -3.05 -16.45 10.20
N LYS A 51 -3.46 -16.79 8.97
CA LYS A 51 -3.29 -18.15 8.39
C LYS A 51 -1.83 -18.54 8.21
N TRP A 52 -0.99 -17.60 7.80
CA TRP A 52 0.43 -17.87 7.61
C TRP A 52 1.15 -18.11 8.94
N GLY A 53 0.70 -17.46 10.03
CA GLY A 53 1.23 -17.68 11.37
C GLY A 53 2.69 -17.24 11.56
N ARG A 54 3.27 -16.52 10.58
CA ARG A 54 4.66 -16.05 10.62
C ARG A 54 4.85 -14.85 11.54
N TYR A 55 3.85 -13.97 11.60
CA TYR A 55 3.86 -12.74 12.38
C TYR A 55 2.64 -12.69 13.31
N ALA A 56 2.82 -12.13 14.50
CA ALA A 56 1.74 -11.77 15.40
C ALA A 56 1.24 -10.36 15.04
N ILE A 57 -0.05 -10.24 14.72
CA ILE A 57 -0.67 -8.95 14.44
C ILE A 57 -0.91 -8.22 15.76
N THR A 58 -0.47 -6.97 15.85
CA THR A 58 -0.70 -6.08 16.98
C THR A 58 -1.46 -4.84 16.55
N VAL A 59 -2.42 -4.43 17.37
CA VAL A 59 -3.17 -3.18 17.21
C VAL A 59 -2.37 -1.96 17.67
N SER A 60 -1.28 -2.18 18.41
CA SER A 60 -0.44 -1.14 19.00
C SER A 60 0.77 -0.88 18.10
N PRO A 61 0.80 0.21 17.32
CA PRO A 61 1.92 0.48 16.41
C PRO A 61 3.27 0.66 17.14
N GLY A 62 3.26 1.02 18.42
CA GLY A 62 4.47 1.14 19.25
C GLY A 62 5.08 -0.21 19.68
N GLN A 63 4.34 -1.32 19.54
CA GLN A 63 4.83 -2.68 19.79
C GLN A 63 5.16 -3.42 18.49
N ALA A 64 4.87 -2.80 17.34
CA ALA A 64 5.10 -3.40 16.05
C ALA A 64 6.54 -3.18 15.58
N GLU A 65 7.17 -4.22 15.06
CA GLU A 65 8.48 -4.13 14.41
C GLU A 65 8.31 -3.76 12.94
N LEU A 66 7.19 -4.15 12.34
CA LEU A 66 6.80 -3.86 10.96
C LEU A 66 5.45 -3.19 10.90
N LEU A 67 5.29 -2.25 9.97
CA LEU A 67 3.99 -1.68 9.61
C LEU A 67 3.64 -2.02 8.18
N ILE A 68 2.52 -2.71 7.96
CA ILE A 68 2.00 -3.00 6.62
C ILE A 68 0.90 -2.00 6.29
N ALA A 69 1.17 -1.09 5.36
CA ALA A 69 0.22 -0.09 4.88
C ALA A 69 -0.39 -0.51 3.54
N LEU A 70 -1.72 -0.40 3.45
CA LEU A 70 -2.51 -0.83 2.30
C LEU A 70 -3.30 0.34 1.70
N ARG A 71 -3.38 0.39 0.37
CA ARG A 71 -4.21 1.35 -0.37
C ARG A 71 -4.84 0.69 -1.58
N THR A 72 -6.15 0.76 -1.70
CA THR A 72 -6.83 0.32 -2.92
C THR A 72 -6.80 1.43 -3.98
N GLY A 73 -6.58 1.03 -5.23
CA GLY A 73 -6.33 1.95 -6.34
C GLY A 73 -7.52 2.83 -6.76
N ARG A 74 -8.73 2.55 -6.25
CA ARG A 74 -9.94 3.34 -6.55
C ARG A 74 -9.87 4.76 -6.00
N ARG A 75 -9.08 5.02 -4.96
CA ARG A 75 -8.83 6.39 -4.46
C ARG A 75 -8.07 7.27 -5.46
N ALA A 76 -7.23 6.68 -6.31
CA ALA A 76 -6.53 7.43 -7.36
C ALA A 76 -7.45 7.80 -8.53
N SER A 77 -8.54 7.04 -8.75
CA SER A 77 -9.46 7.27 -9.88
C SER A 77 -10.42 8.44 -9.65
N ALA A 78 -10.77 8.73 -8.38
CA ALA A 78 -11.65 9.86 -8.06
C ALA A 78 -10.95 11.22 -8.22
N SER A 79 -9.63 11.29 -8.01
CA SER A 79 -8.85 12.52 -8.17
C SER A 79 -8.48 12.85 -9.61
N ALA A 80 -8.65 11.90 -10.55
CA ALA A 80 -8.34 12.10 -11.97
C ALA A 80 -9.55 12.57 -12.81
N ALA A 81 -10.76 12.58 -12.25
CA ALA A 81 -11.99 12.88 -12.99
C ALA A 81 -12.50 14.32 -12.87
N VAL A 82 -11.76 15.22 -12.20
CA VAL A 82 -12.13 16.66 -12.16
C VAL A 82 -11.17 17.46 -13.03
N ARG A 83 -11.34 17.35 -14.35
CA ARG A 83 -11.08 18.50 -15.23
C ARG A 83 -12.39 19.26 -15.41
N ILE A 84 -12.71 20.11 -14.45
CA ILE A 84 -13.71 21.17 -14.66
C ILE A 84 -12.99 22.29 -15.43
N GLY A 85 -13.36 22.48 -16.70
CA GLY A 85 -13.07 23.70 -17.42
C GLY A 85 -12.78 23.54 -18.91
N GLY A 86 -13.77 23.87 -19.75
CA GLY A 86 -13.52 24.65 -20.97
C GLY A 86 -13.26 23.90 -22.28
N ARG A 87 -14.24 24.00 -23.19
CA ARG A 87 -14.23 23.58 -24.61
C ARG A 87 -13.20 24.35 -25.47
N ARG A 88 -12.55 23.68 -26.44
CA ARG A 88 -12.43 24.14 -27.85
C ARG A 88 -11.80 23.08 -28.76
N ASP A 89 -12.49 22.82 -29.87
CA ASP A 89 -12.09 22.10 -31.08
C ASP A 89 -10.74 22.57 -31.67
N GLY A 90 -9.98 21.63 -32.26
CA GLY A 90 -8.88 21.89 -33.19
C GLY A 90 -7.99 20.65 -33.45
N PRO A 91 -7.60 20.34 -34.71
CA PRO A 91 -6.80 19.16 -35.05
C PRO A 91 -5.28 19.35 -34.83
N ALA A 92 -4.57 18.22 -34.67
CA ALA A 92 -3.16 18.02 -34.24
C ALA A 92 -2.06 18.65 -35.13
N PRO A 93 -0.76 18.66 -34.72
CA PRO A 93 0.12 17.52 -35.05
C PRO A 93 1.27 17.21 -34.05
N ALA A 94 1.98 16.12 -34.35
CA ALA A 94 3.09 15.51 -33.61
C ALA A 94 4.38 16.36 -33.53
N GLY A 95 5.13 16.21 -32.43
CA GLY A 95 6.50 16.72 -32.29
C GLY A 95 6.96 16.77 -30.83
N SER A 96 7.79 15.82 -30.41
CA SER A 96 8.50 15.84 -29.13
C SER A 96 9.55 16.96 -29.10
N VAL A 97 9.66 17.74 -28.01
CA VAL A 97 10.78 17.72 -27.03
C VAL A 97 10.65 18.81 -25.93
N ALA A 98 10.92 18.34 -24.69
CA ALA A 98 11.56 19.01 -23.55
C ALA A 98 11.04 20.37 -23.02
N GLY A 99 10.46 20.33 -21.83
CA GLY A 99 10.29 21.49 -20.97
C GLY A 99 9.51 21.18 -19.69
N GLY A 100 10.22 21.02 -18.58
CA GLY A 100 9.77 21.15 -17.20
C GLY A 100 8.28 20.90 -16.90
N GLY A 101 7.96 19.68 -16.50
CA GLY A 101 6.76 19.38 -15.75
C GLY A 101 7.07 18.17 -14.90
N MET A 102 6.96 18.32 -13.58
CA MET A 102 6.88 17.21 -12.65
C MET A 102 6.18 16.05 -13.34
N GLY A 103 6.88 14.93 -13.44
CA GLY A 103 6.21 13.66 -13.66
C GLY A 103 5.18 13.58 -12.55
N ALA A 104 3.95 13.97 -12.86
CA ALA A 104 2.79 13.34 -12.29
C ALA A 104 3.01 11.88 -12.64
N GLU A 105 3.72 11.18 -11.76
CA GLU A 105 3.50 9.79 -11.53
C GLU A 105 1.99 9.69 -11.41
N VAL A 106 1.38 9.37 -12.56
CA VAL A 106 -0.01 8.97 -12.63
C VAL A 106 0.00 7.75 -11.74
N SER A 107 -0.29 7.94 -10.44
CA SER A 107 -0.30 6.89 -9.44
C SER A 107 -1.19 5.85 -10.05
N SER A 108 -0.55 4.83 -10.61
CA SER A 108 -1.24 3.88 -11.48
C SER A 108 -2.29 3.30 -10.57
N GLY A 109 -3.57 3.49 -10.89
CA GLY A 109 -4.71 3.29 -9.98
C GLY A 109 -4.96 1.83 -9.58
N GLY A 110 -3.88 1.07 -9.38
CA GLY A 110 -3.85 -0.24 -8.79
C GLY A 110 -3.60 -0.15 -7.29
N ASP A 111 -3.74 -1.31 -6.68
CA ASP A 111 -3.62 -1.46 -5.25
C ASP A 111 -2.15 -1.46 -4.87
N LEU A 112 -1.86 -0.92 -3.69
CA LEU A 112 -0.52 -0.73 -3.16
C LEU A 112 -0.45 -1.37 -1.78
N MET A 113 0.60 -2.15 -1.55
CA MET A 113 0.99 -2.66 -0.25
C MET A 113 2.43 -2.26 0.00
N THR A 114 2.68 -1.59 1.13
CA THR A 114 4.02 -1.13 1.53
C THR A 114 4.31 -1.61 2.94
N VAL A 115 5.47 -2.20 3.15
CA VAL A 115 5.93 -2.65 4.47
C VAL A 115 7.05 -1.72 4.93
N TYR A 116 6.82 -1.09 6.07
CA TYR A 116 7.77 -0.18 6.70
C TYR A 116 8.43 -0.85 7.90
N ASP A 117 9.67 -0.49 8.13
CA ASP A 117 10.33 -0.70 9.39
C ASP A 117 9.80 0.25 10.47
N LYS A 118 9.44 -0.30 11.63
CA LYS A 118 9.03 0.47 12.82
C LYS A 118 10.02 0.37 13.97
N ALA A 119 10.94 -0.59 13.95
CA ALA A 119 11.95 -0.74 14.99
C ALA A 119 13.12 0.29 14.88
N GLY A 120 13.18 1.08 13.80
CA GLY A 120 14.17 2.15 13.58
C GLY A 120 13.61 3.58 13.74
N SER A 121 14.49 4.58 13.56
CA SER A 121 14.20 6.03 13.75
C SER A 121 13.28 6.67 12.68
N GLY A 122 12.69 5.89 11.77
CA GLY A 122 11.84 6.40 10.72
C GLY A 122 11.41 5.32 9.73
N SER A 123 10.28 5.57 9.06
CA SER A 123 9.54 4.72 8.13
C SER A 123 10.35 4.25 6.90
N LEU A 124 11.41 3.47 7.11
CA LEU A 124 12.16 2.87 6.02
C LEU A 124 11.28 1.84 5.32
N VAL A 125 11.11 1.98 4.00
CA VAL A 125 10.39 0.98 3.20
C VAL A 125 11.26 -0.27 3.06
N LEU A 126 10.79 -1.37 3.62
CA LEU A 126 11.45 -2.68 3.52
C LEU A 126 10.96 -3.49 2.33
N TRP A 127 9.69 -3.31 1.97
CA TRP A 127 9.06 -3.95 0.83
C TRP A 127 7.94 -3.08 0.27
N ARG A 128 7.72 -3.12 -1.04
CA ARG A 128 6.63 -2.42 -1.70
C ARG A 128 6.21 -3.18 -2.94
N GLY A 129 4.91 -3.42 -3.07
CA GLY A 129 4.29 -4.02 -4.25
C GLY A 129 3.08 -3.20 -4.70
N GLN A 130 2.92 -3.03 -6.01
CA GLN A 130 1.78 -2.36 -6.61
C GLN A 130 1.23 -3.19 -7.77
N ARG A 131 -0.05 -3.54 -7.71
CA ARG A 131 -0.72 -4.32 -8.75
C ARG A 131 -2.21 -3.96 -8.81
N ARG A 132 -2.74 -3.81 -10.03
CA ARG A 132 -4.17 -3.60 -10.23
C ARG A 132 -4.96 -4.82 -9.74
N GLY A 133 -5.90 -4.62 -8.82
CA GLY A 133 -6.64 -5.72 -8.19
C GLY A 133 -5.77 -6.61 -7.28
N GLY A 134 -4.56 -6.16 -6.94
CA GLY A 134 -3.61 -6.92 -6.14
C GLY A 134 -4.02 -7.10 -4.68
N LEU A 135 -4.95 -6.28 -4.19
CA LEU A 135 -5.55 -6.40 -2.85
C LEU A 135 -6.97 -6.98 -2.86
N SER A 136 -7.47 -7.39 -4.02
CA SER A 136 -8.83 -7.90 -4.17
C SER A 136 -8.93 -9.39 -3.87
N GLY A 137 -10.06 -9.81 -3.28
CA GLY A 137 -10.38 -11.21 -3.03
C GLY A 137 -9.73 -11.78 -1.76
N SER A 138 -10.11 -13.02 -1.41
CA SER A 138 -9.73 -13.65 -0.14
C SER A 138 -8.26 -14.05 -0.03
N SER A 139 -7.55 -14.13 -1.15
CA SER A 139 -6.09 -14.38 -1.22
C SER A 139 -5.46 -13.30 -2.10
N PRO A 140 -5.14 -12.12 -1.53
CA PRO A 140 -4.57 -11.01 -2.29
C PRO A 140 -3.26 -11.38 -2.98
N GLY A 141 -3.16 -11.15 -4.28
CA GLY A 141 -1.93 -11.45 -5.03
C GLY A 141 -0.71 -10.70 -4.51
N LEU A 142 -0.88 -9.46 -4.02
CA LEU A 142 0.21 -8.69 -3.41
C LEU A 142 0.69 -9.30 -2.08
N PHE A 143 -0.20 -9.97 -1.34
CA PHE A 143 0.20 -10.69 -0.13
C PHE A 143 1.03 -11.92 -0.48
N GLU A 144 0.64 -12.67 -1.52
CA GLU A 144 1.41 -13.83 -1.97
C GLU A 144 2.81 -13.44 -2.47
N ASP A 145 2.92 -12.33 -3.22
CA ASP A 145 4.21 -11.79 -3.65
C ASP A 145 5.07 -11.41 -2.43
N PHE A 146 4.50 -10.72 -1.44
CA PHE A 146 5.18 -10.38 -0.19
C PHE A 146 5.66 -11.63 0.57
N LYS A 147 4.78 -12.62 0.73
CA LYS A 147 5.09 -13.88 1.40
C LYS A 147 6.26 -14.59 0.71
N ALA A 148 6.21 -14.73 -0.62
CA ALA A 148 7.27 -15.35 -1.40
C ALA A 148 8.62 -14.62 -1.23
N ASP A 149 8.61 -13.29 -1.19
CA ASP A 149 9.81 -12.48 -0.95
C ASP A 149 10.40 -12.69 0.44
N VAL A 150 9.56 -12.74 1.48
CA VAL A 150 9.98 -13.00 2.86
C VAL A 150 10.57 -14.41 2.98
N GLU A 151 9.90 -15.41 2.41
CA GLU A 151 10.38 -16.80 2.46
C GLU A 151 11.70 -16.97 1.69
N ARG A 152 11.87 -16.26 0.58
CA ARG A 152 13.13 -16.20 -0.15
C ARG A 152 14.24 -15.54 0.66
N ALA A 153 13.95 -14.43 1.34
CA ALA A 153 14.91 -13.76 2.22
C ALA A 153 15.29 -14.63 3.44
N ALA A 154 14.35 -15.39 4.00
CA ALA A 154 14.62 -16.29 5.12
C ALA A 154 15.56 -17.46 4.75
N LYS A 155 15.59 -17.87 3.47
CA LYS A 155 16.48 -18.93 2.97
C LYS A 155 17.91 -18.46 2.72
N HIS A 156 18.14 -17.15 2.61
CA HIS A 156 19.45 -16.53 2.37
C HIS A 156 19.66 -15.34 3.35
N PRO A 157 19.89 -15.62 4.65
CA PRO A 157 20.03 -14.60 5.68
C PRO A 157 21.26 -13.72 5.54
#